data_AF-E0ID52-F1
#
_entry.id   AF-E0ID52-F1
#
_cell.length_a   1.000
_cell.length_b   1.000
_cell.length_c   1.000
_cell.angle_alpha   90.00
_cell.angle_beta   90.00
_cell.angle_gamma   90.00
#
_symmetry.space_group_name_H-M   'P 1'
#
loop_
_entity.id
_entity.type
_entity.pdbx_description
1 polymer ?
#
loop_
_entity_poly.entity_id
_entity_poly.type
_entity_poly.pdbx_seq_one_letter_code
_entity_poly.pdbx_strand_id
1 'polypeptide(L)'
;MNLIEDYVENILLPQLIYYGANVQSASEVKRDIKYRLASVINLWKQPEIRNTILLTGLEEAYYYKPDADLLTKSLVVVAIRNSLIEDMKSTLAAARRLGLSKVIIDDKLIREITGKAINYFNKHDPNTVAISLVDNANNPYIDLSSKYPIAWEAIKNLSQCKSYTKYNPIECDQASSTIFINPKMSDGMKTVEVQSGIDPTITDQLQHILNFVMEGKQPFFFSDSFKMISRNVDKLFKVLNIVLSSNAPVVTVNYYISNGYVAKRSNLLRPAHFESEVIDKIKDVSGLRKTHAAILKSVKASIED
;
A
#
# COMPACT_ATOMS: atom_id res chain seq x y z
N MET A 1 -8.35 25.56 -15.47
CA MET A 1 -7.06 25.05 -14.97
C MET A 1 -7.25 23.58 -14.63
N ASN A 2 -6.32 22.69 -15.01
CA ASN A 2 -6.42 21.27 -14.67
C ASN A 2 -6.26 21.08 -13.15
N LEU A 3 -7.21 20.41 -12.50
CA LEU A 3 -7.26 20.18 -11.05
C LEU A 3 -5.92 19.65 -10.50
N ILE A 4 -5.27 18.76 -11.24
CA ILE A 4 -4.02 18.13 -10.84
C ILE A 4 -2.88 19.14 -10.92
N GLU A 5 -2.80 19.90 -12.02
CA GLU A 5 -1.77 20.93 -12.21
C GLU A 5 -1.87 22.01 -11.13
N ASP A 6 -3.08 22.47 -10.83
CA ASP A 6 -3.31 23.45 -9.78
C ASP A 6 -2.80 22.95 -8.41
N TYR A 7 -3.12 21.70 -8.05
CA TYR A 7 -2.59 21.11 -6.81
C TYR A 7 -1.06 21.03 -6.81
N VAL A 8 -0.47 20.45 -7.86
CA VAL A 8 0.97 20.15 -7.82
C VAL A 8 1.82 21.41 -7.94
N GLU A 9 1.38 22.42 -8.68
CA GLU A 9 2.12 23.68 -8.85
C GLU A 9 1.85 24.68 -7.73
N ASN A 10 0.61 24.85 -7.28
CA ASN A 10 0.24 25.93 -6.35
C ASN A 10 0.19 25.47 -4.88
N ILE A 11 0.15 24.17 -4.61
CA ILE A 11 0.03 23.65 -3.24
C ILE A 11 1.21 22.77 -2.87
N LEU A 12 1.49 21.72 -3.64
CA LEU A 12 2.53 20.74 -3.29
C LEU A 12 3.94 21.32 -3.47
N LEU A 13 4.26 21.85 -4.65
CA LEU A 13 5.61 22.34 -4.96
C LEU A 13 6.08 23.42 -3.97
N PRO A 14 5.30 24.47 -3.65
CA PRO A 14 5.71 25.48 -2.67
C PRO A 14 5.95 24.89 -1.29
N GLN A 15 5.16 23.90 -0.86
CA GLN A 15 5.37 23.19 0.40
C GLN A 15 6.68 22.42 0.42
N LEU A 16 6.97 21.66 -0.63
CA LEU A 16 8.22 20.88 -0.71
C LEU A 16 9.45 21.80 -0.64
N ILE A 17 9.44 22.90 -1.39
CA ILE A 17 10.52 23.90 -1.35
C ILE A 17 10.65 24.53 0.03
N TYR A 18 9.53 24.91 0.66
CA TYR A 18 9.52 25.47 2.01
C TYR A 18 10.08 24.50 3.06
N TYR A 19 9.83 23.19 2.91
CA TYR A 19 10.39 22.15 3.79
C TYR A 19 11.85 21.80 3.48
N GLY A 20 12.47 22.46 2.50
CA GLY A 20 13.90 22.31 2.18
C GLY A 20 14.22 21.32 1.08
N ALA A 21 13.24 20.93 0.25
CA ALA A 21 13.52 20.23 -0.99
C ALA A 21 14.28 21.13 -1.96
N ASN A 22 15.31 20.60 -2.63
CA ASN A 22 15.93 21.30 -3.76
C ASN A 22 15.05 21.17 -5.02
N VAL A 23 15.32 22.00 -6.04
CA VAL A 23 14.51 22.05 -7.27
C VAL A 23 14.38 20.68 -7.95
N GLN A 24 15.46 19.89 -7.98
CA GLN A 24 15.46 18.56 -8.58
C GLN A 24 14.52 17.60 -7.83
N SER A 25 14.76 17.40 -6.53
CA SER A 25 13.96 16.52 -5.67
C SER A 25 12.48 16.90 -5.65
N ALA A 26 12.18 18.21 -5.58
CA ALA A 26 10.81 18.70 -5.62
C ALA A 26 10.14 18.43 -6.97
N SER A 27 10.88 18.58 -8.08
CA SER A 27 10.36 18.31 -9.43
C SER A 27 10.09 16.82 -9.65
N GLU A 28 10.96 15.93 -9.15
CA GLU A 28 10.78 14.48 -9.24
C GLU A 28 9.55 14.01 -8.47
N VAL A 29 9.39 14.44 -7.21
CA VAL A 29 8.22 14.11 -6.38
C VAL A 29 6.95 14.71 -6.96
N LYS A 30 7.00 15.96 -7.43
CA LYS A 30 5.88 16.62 -8.13
C LYS A 30 5.40 15.78 -9.32
N ARG A 31 6.35 15.34 -10.16
CA ARG A 31 6.07 14.55 -11.36
C ARG A 31 5.44 13.20 -11.03
N ASP A 32 6.00 12.46 -10.06
CA ASP A 32 5.45 11.16 -9.63
C ASP A 32 4.03 11.30 -9.08
N ILE A 33 3.78 12.27 -8.19
CA ILE A 33 2.44 12.53 -7.65
C ILE A 33 1.46 12.93 -8.75
N LYS A 34 1.88 13.80 -9.68
CA LYS A 34 1.06 14.22 -10.81
C LYS A 34 0.59 13.01 -11.64
N TYR A 35 1.50 12.11 -11.99
CA TYR A 35 1.15 10.93 -12.78
C TYR A 35 0.23 9.98 -12.01
N ARG A 36 0.52 9.71 -10.72
CA ARG A 36 -0.34 8.86 -9.89
C ARG A 36 -1.76 9.43 -9.75
N LEU A 37 -1.88 10.74 -9.50
CA LEU A 37 -3.18 11.42 -9.43
C LEU A 37 -3.92 11.28 -10.76
N ALA A 38 -3.26 11.54 -11.88
CA ALA A 38 -3.87 11.45 -13.19
C ALA A 38 -4.32 10.02 -13.51
N SER A 39 -3.51 9.01 -13.18
CA SER A 39 -3.86 7.60 -13.37
C SER A 39 -5.13 7.20 -12.62
N VAL A 40 -5.28 7.62 -11.36
CA VAL A 40 -6.45 7.26 -10.55
C VAL A 40 -7.68 8.10 -10.94
N ILE A 41 -7.51 9.40 -11.19
CA ILE A 41 -8.61 10.30 -11.57
C ILE A 41 -9.18 9.94 -12.96
N ASN A 42 -8.36 9.49 -13.90
CA ASN A 42 -8.86 9.00 -15.19
C ASN A 42 -9.77 7.77 -15.06
N LEU A 43 -9.65 7.02 -13.96
CA LEU A 43 -10.49 5.88 -13.64
C LEU A 43 -11.73 6.26 -12.82
N TRP A 44 -11.98 7.56 -12.58
CA TRP A 44 -13.02 7.96 -11.63
C TRP A 44 -14.43 7.49 -12.02
N LYS A 45 -14.70 7.41 -13.33
CA LYS A 45 -15.96 6.89 -13.92
C LYS A 45 -16.01 5.37 -14.04
N GLN A 46 -14.95 4.67 -13.63
CA GLN A 46 -14.84 3.20 -13.65
C GLN A 46 -14.75 2.70 -12.20
N PRO A 47 -15.88 2.68 -11.45
CA PRO A 47 -15.86 2.49 -10.00
C PRO A 47 -15.23 1.17 -9.56
N GLU A 48 -15.39 0.09 -10.34
CA GLU A 48 -14.78 -1.20 -10.01
C GLU A 48 -13.24 -1.11 -9.99
N ILE A 49 -12.64 -0.64 -11.08
CA ILE A 49 -11.18 -0.51 -11.20
C ILE A 49 -10.65 0.52 -10.20
N ARG A 50 -11.32 1.68 -10.10
CA ARG A 50 -10.99 2.73 -9.13
C ARG A 50 -10.99 2.21 -7.71
N ASN A 51 -12.06 1.53 -7.28
CA ASN A 51 -12.19 1.04 -5.91
C ASN A 51 -11.16 -0.07 -5.62
N THR A 52 -10.83 -0.90 -6.61
CA THR A 52 -9.76 -1.90 -6.52
C THR A 52 -8.42 -1.25 -6.17
N ILE A 53 -8.06 -0.18 -6.89
CA ILE A 53 -6.82 0.56 -6.63
C ILE A 53 -6.88 1.29 -5.28
N LEU A 54 -7.98 2.03 -5.02
CA LEU A 54 -8.14 2.83 -3.80
C LEU A 54 -8.19 2.00 -2.51
N LEU A 55 -8.63 0.74 -2.58
CA LEU A 55 -8.65 -0.17 -1.44
C LEU A 55 -7.25 -0.31 -0.78
N THR A 56 -6.18 -0.24 -1.56
CA THR A 56 -4.80 -0.36 -1.06
C THR A 56 -4.41 0.75 -0.07
N GLY A 57 -5.07 1.91 -0.13
CA GLY A 57 -4.87 3.02 0.81
C GLY A 57 -5.95 3.12 1.88
N LEU A 58 -6.98 2.27 1.85
CA LEU A 58 -8.20 2.44 2.65
C LEU A 58 -7.94 2.38 4.16
N GLU A 59 -7.06 1.47 4.60
CA GLU A 59 -6.74 1.28 6.02
C GLU A 59 -6.15 2.56 6.64
N GLU A 60 -5.27 3.26 5.92
CA GLU A 60 -4.73 4.55 6.37
C GLU A 60 -5.74 5.68 6.19
N ALA A 61 -6.43 5.71 5.04
CA ALA A 61 -7.37 6.76 4.68
C ALA A 61 -8.47 6.94 5.73
N TYR A 62 -8.95 5.85 6.34
CA TYR A 62 -9.96 5.90 7.38
C TYR A 62 -9.59 6.84 8.54
N TYR A 63 -8.30 6.96 8.86
CA TYR A 63 -7.80 7.65 10.04
C TYR A 63 -7.19 9.04 9.80
N TYR A 64 -6.98 9.43 8.53
CA TYR A 64 -6.46 10.77 8.26
C TYR A 64 -7.49 11.87 8.56
N LYS A 65 -6.99 13.07 8.85
CA LYS A 65 -7.79 14.29 9.01
C LYS A 65 -7.43 15.28 7.89
N PRO A 66 -8.34 16.22 7.54
CA PRO A 66 -9.69 16.42 8.08
C PRO A 66 -10.68 15.31 7.68
N ASP A 67 -11.88 15.37 8.26
CA ASP A 67 -12.98 14.50 7.81
C ASP A 67 -13.41 14.93 6.39
N ALA A 68 -13.53 13.94 5.52
CA ALA A 68 -13.80 14.07 4.10
C ALA A 68 -14.35 12.72 3.59
N ASP A 69 -14.86 12.71 2.35
CA ASP A 69 -15.28 11.47 1.71
C ASP A 69 -14.14 10.44 1.67
N LEU A 70 -14.46 9.17 1.94
CA LEU A 70 -13.45 8.12 2.08
C LEU A 70 -12.74 7.80 0.77
N LEU A 71 -13.39 7.98 -0.40
CA LEU A 71 -12.72 7.83 -1.69
C LEU A 71 -11.70 8.95 -1.90
N THR A 72 -12.02 10.19 -1.51
CA THR A 72 -11.07 11.31 -1.54
C THR A 72 -9.87 11.06 -0.64
N LYS A 73 -10.10 10.61 0.60
CA LYS A 73 -8.99 10.27 1.52
C LYS A 73 -8.15 9.14 0.96
N SER A 74 -8.77 8.13 0.35
CA SER A 74 -8.08 6.99 -0.26
C SER A 74 -7.28 7.41 -1.48
N LEU A 75 -7.80 8.33 -2.31
CA LEU A 75 -7.08 8.93 -3.44
C LEU A 75 -5.80 9.62 -2.94
N VAL A 76 -5.90 10.43 -1.89
CA VAL A 76 -4.73 11.10 -1.31
C VAL A 76 -3.71 10.08 -0.79
N VAL A 77 -4.15 9.02 -0.11
CA VAL A 77 -3.22 7.98 0.35
C VAL A 77 -2.52 7.31 -0.84
N VAL A 78 -3.30 6.83 -1.81
CA VAL A 78 -2.77 6.03 -2.93
C VAL A 78 -1.92 6.85 -3.89
N ALA A 79 -2.30 8.09 -4.19
CA ALA A 79 -1.61 8.90 -5.19
C ALA A 79 -0.54 9.85 -4.61
N ILE A 80 -0.66 10.23 -3.34
CA ILE A 80 0.25 11.20 -2.70
C ILE A 80 1.09 10.53 -1.62
N ARG A 81 0.51 9.79 -0.68
CA ARG A 81 1.31 9.15 0.39
C ARG A 81 2.10 7.96 -0.10
N ASN A 82 1.55 7.21 -1.04
CA ASN A 82 2.21 6.08 -1.69
C ASN A 82 2.93 6.57 -2.96
N SER A 83 3.78 7.57 -2.79
CA SER A 83 4.56 8.23 -3.85
C SER A 83 6.02 8.39 -3.42
N LEU A 84 6.85 8.97 -4.29
CA LEU A 84 8.23 9.35 -3.98
C LEU A 84 8.37 10.33 -2.80
N ILE A 85 7.28 10.94 -2.33
CA ILE A 85 7.32 11.73 -1.08
C ILE A 85 7.76 10.89 0.13
N GLU A 86 7.56 9.57 0.09
CA GLU A 86 8.03 8.66 1.15
C GLU A 86 9.56 8.61 1.23
N ASP A 87 10.28 8.79 0.11
CA ASP A 87 11.75 8.82 0.10
C ASP A 87 12.30 10.07 0.80
N MET A 88 11.52 11.15 0.86
CA MET A 88 11.87 12.37 1.62
C MET A 88 11.68 12.22 3.14
N LYS A 89 11.04 11.14 3.59
CA LYS A 89 10.65 10.86 4.98
C LYS A 89 11.34 9.63 5.59
N SER A 90 11.51 8.57 4.80
CA SER A 90 11.77 7.22 5.30
C SER A 90 13.20 7.02 5.84
N THR A 91 14.21 7.12 4.97
CA THR A 91 15.61 6.89 5.34
C THR A 91 16.54 7.89 4.66
N LEU A 92 17.73 8.07 5.23
CA LEU A 92 18.76 8.89 4.62
C LEU A 92 19.20 8.35 3.25
N ALA A 93 19.25 7.03 3.09
CA ALA A 93 19.58 6.40 1.80
C ALA A 93 18.53 6.73 0.73
N ALA A 94 17.25 6.66 1.08
CA ALA A 94 16.15 7.03 0.21
C ALA A 94 16.17 8.52 -0.18
N ALA A 95 16.35 9.40 0.81
CA ALA A 95 16.46 10.84 0.58
C ALA A 95 17.64 11.19 -0.35
N ARG A 96 18.78 10.50 -0.20
CA ARG A 96 19.95 10.67 -1.08
C ARG A 96 19.68 10.27 -2.53
N ARG A 97 18.83 9.27 -2.78
CA ARG A 97 18.42 8.92 -4.16
C ARG A 97 17.65 10.03 -4.86
N LEU A 98 16.95 10.87 -4.11
CA LEU A 98 16.31 12.10 -4.60
C LEU A 98 17.27 13.30 -4.66
N GLY A 99 18.56 13.12 -4.34
CA GLY A 99 19.54 14.21 -4.29
C GLY A 99 19.46 15.08 -3.03
N LEU A 100 18.88 14.59 -1.94
CA LEU A 100 18.84 15.28 -0.66
C LEU A 100 19.98 14.85 0.27
N SER A 101 20.53 15.79 1.05
CA SER A 101 21.59 15.50 2.02
C SER A 101 21.07 14.96 3.36
N LYS A 102 19.76 15.12 3.63
CA LYS A 102 19.07 14.68 4.84
C LYS A 102 17.61 14.35 4.55
N VAL A 103 16.97 13.63 5.46
CA VAL A 103 15.50 13.51 5.51
C VAL A 103 14.93 14.90 5.85
N ILE A 104 13.95 15.36 5.08
CA ILE A 104 13.38 16.72 5.20
C ILE A 104 11.92 16.72 5.64
N ILE A 105 11.23 15.58 5.54
CA ILE A 105 9.83 15.44 5.98
C ILE A 105 9.80 14.51 7.20
N ASP A 106 9.20 14.99 8.29
CA ASP A 106 8.88 14.17 9.45
C ASP A 106 7.40 13.74 9.48
N ASP A 107 7.00 13.02 10.52
CA ASP A 107 5.63 12.57 10.73
C ASP A 107 4.61 13.73 10.86
N LYS A 108 5.03 14.90 11.34
CA LYS A 108 4.15 16.08 11.46
C LYS A 108 3.94 16.70 10.09
N LEU A 109 5.01 16.93 9.34
CA LEU A 109 4.96 17.54 8.02
C LEU A 109 4.21 16.67 7.02
N ILE A 110 4.41 15.35 7.04
CA ILE A 110 3.67 14.47 6.13
C ILE A 110 2.16 14.49 6.43
N ARG A 111 1.76 14.59 7.71
CA ARG A 111 0.35 14.75 8.09
C ARG A 111 -0.22 16.08 7.61
N GLU A 112 0.57 17.16 7.67
CA GLU A 112 0.18 18.46 7.14
C GLU A 112 -0.04 18.42 5.62
N ILE A 113 0.91 17.84 4.87
CA ILE A 113 0.79 17.65 3.42
C ILE A 113 -0.47 16.82 3.09
N THR A 114 -0.68 15.73 3.83
CA THR A 114 -1.87 14.86 3.67
C THR A 114 -3.15 15.64 3.91
N GLY A 115 -3.22 16.40 5.01
CA GLY A 115 -4.42 17.16 5.38
C GLY A 115 -4.74 18.29 4.40
N LYS A 116 -3.71 18.98 3.88
CA LYS A 116 -3.86 20.00 2.83
C LYS A 116 -4.36 19.38 1.52
N ALA A 117 -3.82 18.21 1.14
CA ALA A 117 -4.29 17.47 -0.03
C ALA A 117 -5.75 17.03 0.11
N ILE A 118 -6.14 16.45 1.26
CA ILE A 118 -7.53 16.06 1.52
C ILE A 118 -8.46 17.27 1.42
N ASN A 119 -8.10 18.38 2.07
CA ASN A 119 -8.89 19.62 1.99
C ASN A 119 -9.06 20.11 0.55
N TYR A 120 -8.00 20.04 -0.25
CA TYR A 120 -8.04 20.47 -1.64
C TYR A 120 -8.96 19.56 -2.47
N PHE A 121 -8.71 18.25 -2.49
CA PHE A 121 -9.48 17.33 -3.33
C PHE A 121 -10.93 17.16 -2.86
N ASN A 122 -11.22 17.37 -1.56
CA ASN A 122 -12.60 17.30 -1.06
C ASN A 122 -13.48 18.46 -1.53
N LYS A 123 -12.88 19.57 -1.99
CA LYS A 123 -13.60 20.73 -2.52
C LYS A 123 -13.88 20.64 -4.03
N HIS A 124 -13.38 19.60 -4.68
CA HIS A 124 -13.45 19.45 -6.12
C HIS A 124 -14.12 18.12 -6.49
N ASP A 125 -14.85 18.11 -7.60
CA ASP A 125 -15.42 16.87 -8.13
C ASP A 125 -14.45 16.25 -9.14
N PRO A 126 -13.87 15.07 -8.88
CA PRO A 126 -12.96 14.44 -9.84
C PRO A 126 -13.66 14.05 -11.16
N ASN A 127 -15.01 13.98 -11.21
CA ASN A 127 -15.74 13.73 -12.45
C ASN A 127 -15.71 14.89 -13.45
N THR A 128 -15.45 16.11 -12.97
CA THR A 128 -15.39 17.31 -13.82
C THR A 128 -14.01 17.55 -14.41
N VAL A 129 -13.02 16.70 -14.08
CA VAL A 129 -11.66 16.81 -14.58
C VAL A 129 -11.56 16.21 -15.97
N ALA A 130 -10.97 16.97 -16.90
CA ALA A 130 -10.66 16.45 -18.23
C ALA A 130 -9.67 15.30 -18.13
N ILE A 131 -9.88 14.24 -18.92
CA ILE A 131 -8.97 13.10 -19.00
C ILE A 131 -7.57 13.63 -19.32
N SER A 132 -6.63 13.36 -18.42
CA SER A 132 -5.23 13.75 -18.62
C SER A 132 -4.51 12.60 -19.31
N LEU A 133 -3.76 12.87 -20.37
CA LEU A 133 -2.90 11.83 -20.96
C LEU A 133 -1.83 11.45 -19.94
N VAL A 134 -1.82 10.19 -19.55
CA VAL A 134 -0.77 9.60 -18.70
C VAL A 134 -0.02 8.62 -19.57
N ASP A 135 1.29 8.83 -19.68
CA ASP A 135 2.17 7.86 -20.32
C ASP A 135 2.16 6.55 -19.53
N ASN A 136 2.00 5.43 -20.23
CA ASN A 136 1.95 4.10 -19.66
C ASN A 136 3.18 3.80 -18.79
N ALA A 137 4.37 4.26 -19.20
CA ALA A 137 5.60 4.04 -18.44
C ALA A 137 5.59 4.72 -17.06
N ASN A 138 4.77 5.76 -16.89
CA ASN A 138 4.63 6.53 -15.66
C ASN A 138 3.33 6.22 -14.89
N ASN A 139 2.50 5.28 -15.37
CA ASN A 139 1.28 4.84 -14.71
C ASN A 139 1.56 3.56 -13.90
N PRO A 140 1.70 3.63 -12.57
CA PRO A 140 2.03 2.46 -11.76
C PRO A 140 0.85 1.46 -11.62
N TYR A 141 -0.34 1.78 -12.13
CA TYR A 141 -1.54 0.96 -11.97
C TYR A 141 -1.99 0.25 -13.24
N ILE A 142 -1.42 0.58 -14.41
CA ILE A 142 -1.98 0.18 -15.72
C ILE A 142 -1.96 -1.33 -15.97
N ASP A 143 -0.90 -2.02 -15.55
CA ASP A 143 -0.70 -3.44 -15.84
C ASP A 143 -0.97 -4.35 -14.63
N LEU A 144 -1.52 -3.82 -13.52
CA LEU A 144 -1.67 -4.61 -12.30
C LEU A 144 -2.58 -5.83 -12.52
N SER A 145 -3.66 -5.67 -13.29
CA SER A 145 -4.60 -6.75 -13.57
C SER A 145 -4.01 -7.85 -14.44
N SER A 146 -3.10 -7.51 -15.37
CA SER A 146 -2.47 -8.48 -16.26
C SER A 146 -1.23 -9.12 -15.65
N LYS A 147 -0.41 -8.35 -14.91
CA LYS A 147 0.79 -8.85 -14.22
C LYS A 147 0.46 -9.71 -13.01
N TYR A 148 -0.60 -9.36 -12.27
CA TYR A 148 -0.92 -9.96 -10.98
C TYR A 148 -2.41 -10.33 -10.90
N PRO A 149 -2.90 -11.23 -11.78
CA PRO A 149 -4.33 -11.48 -11.94
C PRO A 149 -5.02 -12.00 -10.68
N ILE A 150 -4.36 -12.83 -9.88
CA ILE A 150 -4.94 -13.41 -8.66
C ILE A 150 -5.08 -12.35 -7.57
N ALA A 151 -4.03 -11.56 -7.38
CA ALA A 151 -4.07 -10.43 -6.46
C ALA A 151 -5.14 -9.42 -6.90
N TRP A 152 -5.20 -9.10 -8.19
CA TRP A 152 -6.19 -8.19 -8.74
C TRP A 152 -7.61 -8.65 -8.47
N GLU A 153 -7.94 -9.90 -8.78
CA GLU A 153 -9.29 -10.42 -8.56
C GLU A 153 -9.66 -10.46 -7.07
N ALA A 154 -8.72 -10.80 -6.20
CA ALA A 154 -8.93 -10.80 -4.76
C ALA A 154 -9.18 -9.38 -4.22
N ILE A 155 -8.36 -8.40 -4.60
CA ILE A 155 -8.52 -7.00 -4.19
C ILE A 155 -9.79 -6.39 -4.79
N LYS A 156 -10.15 -6.73 -6.03
CA LYS A 156 -11.41 -6.32 -6.67
C LYS A 156 -12.61 -6.78 -5.85
N ASN A 157 -12.67 -8.07 -5.50
CA ASN A 157 -13.74 -8.62 -4.67
C ASN A 157 -13.74 -8.03 -3.24
N LEU A 158 -12.56 -7.81 -2.65
CA LEU A 158 -12.43 -7.18 -1.33
C LEU A 158 -12.92 -5.73 -1.34
N SER A 159 -12.71 -4.98 -2.44
CA SER A 159 -13.11 -3.58 -2.55
C SER A 159 -14.63 -3.39 -2.52
N GLN A 160 -15.37 -4.41 -2.97
CA GLN A 160 -16.83 -4.45 -3.00
C GLN A 160 -17.41 -5.15 -1.76
N CYS A 161 -16.54 -5.72 -0.92
CA CYS A 161 -16.91 -6.53 0.21
C CYS A 161 -17.37 -5.68 1.40
N LYS A 162 -18.57 -5.96 1.92
CA LYS A 162 -19.05 -5.39 3.19
C LYS A 162 -18.58 -6.17 4.42
N SER A 163 -18.49 -7.50 4.31
CA SER A 163 -18.09 -8.37 5.42
C SER A 163 -17.27 -9.57 4.93
N TYR A 164 -17.81 -10.33 3.99
CA TYR A 164 -17.06 -11.36 3.26
C TYR A 164 -17.66 -11.56 1.86
N THR A 165 -16.85 -12.09 0.95
CA THR A 165 -17.26 -12.45 -0.41
C THR A 165 -16.58 -13.77 -0.78
N LYS A 166 -17.35 -14.71 -1.34
CA LYS A 166 -16.83 -15.89 -2.03
C LYS A 166 -16.89 -15.62 -3.53
N TYR A 167 -15.86 -16.04 -4.26
CA TYR A 167 -15.79 -15.90 -5.72
C TYR A 167 -15.06 -17.10 -6.31
N ASN A 168 -15.16 -17.27 -7.62
CA ASN A 168 -14.46 -18.35 -8.31
C ASN A 168 -12.95 -18.09 -8.25
N PRO A 169 -12.14 -19.01 -7.68
CA PRO A 169 -10.69 -18.87 -7.69
C PRO A 169 -10.16 -18.74 -9.11
N ILE A 170 -9.09 -17.96 -9.29
CA ILE A 170 -8.34 -17.95 -10.54
C ILE A 170 -7.42 -19.16 -10.55
N GLU A 171 -7.54 -20.01 -11.56
CA GLU A 171 -6.60 -21.12 -11.77
C GLU A 171 -5.22 -20.56 -12.13
N CYS A 172 -4.19 -21.09 -11.48
CA CYS A 172 -2.80 -20.75 -11.80
C CYS A 172 -1.89 -21.93 -11.47
N ASP A 173 -0.73 -21.96 -12.11
CA ASP A 173 0.38 -22.78 -11.65
C ASP A 173 0.83 -22.28 -10.28
N GLN A 174 1.17 -23.21 -9.37
CA GLN A 174 1.66 -22.84 -8.06
C GLN A 174 2.97 -22.06 -8.20
N ALA A 175 3.12 -21.01 -7.39
CA ALA A 175 4.36 -20.24 -7.37
C ALA A 175 5.51 -21.16 -6.92
N SER A 176 6.47 -21.39 -7.81
CA SER A 176 7.68 -22.15 -7.52
C SER A 176 8.69 -21.27 -6.79
N SER A 177 9.22 -21.75 -5.67
CA SER A 177 10.29 -21.08 -4.94
C SER A 177 11.55 -21.00 -5.82
N THR A 178 11.89 -19.80 -6.32
CA THR A 178 13.22 -19.54 -6.85
C THR A 178 14.10 -19.15 -5.67
N ILE A 179 14.83 -20.13 -5.13
CA ILE A 179 15.77 -19.91 -4.04
C ILE A 179 16.92 -19.02 -4.56
N PHE A 180 16.79 -17.70 -4.39
CA PHE A 180 17.94 -16.81 -4.37
C PHE A 180 18.34 -16.64 -2.90
N ILE A 181 18.93 -17.68 -2.31
CA ILE A 181 19.63 -17.52 -1.04
C ILE A 181 20.93 -16.80 -1.38
N ASN A 182 21.01 -15.53 -0.99
CA ASN A 182 22.29 -14.84 -0.91
C ASN A 182 23.14 -15.61 0.13
N PRO A 183 24.27 -16.24 -0.24
CA PRO A 183 25.00 -17.18 0.61
C PRO A 183 25.62 -16.58 1.88
N LYS A 184 25.30 -15.31 2.20
CA LYS A 184 25.72 -14.61 3.42
C LYS A 184 24.66 -14.60 4.52
N MET A 185 23.53 -15.32 4.38
CA MET A 185 22.60 -15.54 5.49
C MET A 185 23.19 -16.56 6.49
N SER A 186 24.21 -16.13 7.23
CA SER A 186 24.63 -16.78 8.46
C SER A 186 23.71 -16.35 9.61
N ASP A 187 23.42 -17.29 10.50
CA ASP A 187 22.73 -17.13 11.79
C ASP A 187 22.90 -15.72 12.40
N GLY A 188 21.77 -15.01 12.57
CA GLY A 188 21.74 -13.77 13.34
C GLY A 188 21.12 -12.56 12.64
N MET A 189 19.98 -12.67 11.96
CA MET A 189 19.23 -11.47 11.54
C MET A 189 18.29 -11.00 12.66
N LYS A 190 18.86 -10.25 13.62
CA LYS A 190 18.11 -9.44 14.61
C LYS A 190 17.99 -7.96 14.19
N THR A 191 18.36 -7.60 12.96
CA THR A 191 18.29 -6.22 12.48
C THR A 191 17.00 -6.01 11.70
N VAL A 192 16.10 -5.19 12.25
CA VAL A 192 14.93 -4.66 11.53
C VAL A 192 15.42 -3.91 10.30
N GLU A 193 15.10 -4.41 9.11
CA GLU A 193 15.48 -3.76 7.85
C GLU A 193 14.57 -2.56 7.60
N VAL A 194 15.09 -1.35 7.84
CA VAL A 194 14.36 -0.10 7.58
C VAL A 194 14.63 0.35 6.14
N GLN A 195 13.63 0.23 5.28
CA GLN A 195 13.67 0.67 3.88
C GLN A 195 12.56 1.68 3.60
N SER A 196 12.70 2.44 2.50
CA SER A 196 11.57 3.22 1.99
C SER A 196 10.41 2.33 1.57
N GLY A 197 9.19 2.72 1.93
CA GLY A 197 7.97 2.03 1.53
C GLY A 197 7.71 2.05 0.02
N ILE A 198 8.29 2.97 -0.75
CA ILE A 198 8.11 3.04 -2.22
C ILE A 198 9.20 2.27 -2.98
N ASP A 199 10.18 1.70 -2.29
CA ASP A 199 11.25 0.92 -2.90
C ASP A 199 10.67 -0.36 -3.55
N PRO A 200 10.91 -0.58 -4.85
CA PRO A 200 10.33 -1.72 -5.58
C PRO A 200 11.00 -3.06 -5.25
N THR A 201 12.15 -3.06 -4.56
CA THR A 201 12.93 -4.29 -4.34
C THR A 201 12.29 -5.19 -3.27
N ILE A 202 12.23 -6.50 -3.52
CA ILE A 202 11.92 -7.49 -2.48
C ILE A 202 13.21 -7.69 -1.69
N THR A 203 13.17 -7.43 -0.38
CA THR A 203 14.35 -7.60 0.48
C THR A 203 14.58 -9.07 0.79
N ASP A 204 15.80 -9.40 1.24
CA ASP A 204 16.15 -10.77 1.62
C ASP A 204 15.23 -11.31 2.74
N GLN A 205 14.87 -10.46 3.72
CA GLN A 205 13.93 -10.83 4.78
C GLN A 205 12.53 -11.12 4.24
N LEU A 206 12.00 -10.27 3.35
CA LEU A 206 10.69 -10.50 2.74
C LEU A 206 10.70 -11.75 1.84
N GLN A 207 11.77 -11.95 1.06
CA GLN A 207 11.95 -13.12 0.22
C GLN A 207 11.98 -14.41 1.05
N HIS A 208 12.65 -14.40 2.20
CA HIS A 208 12.70 -15.54 3.11
C HIS A 208 11.30 -15.92 3.61
N ILE A 209 10.50 -14.94 4.04
CA ILE A 209 9.11 -15.17 4.48
C ILE A 209 8.27 -15.72 3.33
N LEU A 210 8.41 -15.17 2.12
CA LEU A 210 7.70 -15.67 0.94
C LEU A 210 8.07 -17.11 0.62
N ASN A 211 9.35 -17.49 0.73
CA ASN A 211 9.79 -18.88 0.51
C ASN A 211 9.15 -19.83 1.53
N PHE A 212 9.06 -19.46 2.81
CA PHE A 212 8.38 -20.29 3.83
C PHE A 212 6.90 -20.51 3.51
N VAL A 213 6.22 -19.50 2.99
CA VAL A 213 4.82 -19.62 2.55
C VAL A 213 4.72 -20.50 1.30
N MET A 214 5.57 -20.28 0.29
CA MET A 214 5.60 -21.07 -0.95
C MET A 214 5.89 -22.56 -0.68
N GLU A 215 6.76 -22.86 0.28
CA GLU A 215 7.12 -24.22 0.70
C GLU A 215 6.08 -24.87 1.63
N GLY A 216 5.00 -24.17 1.98
CA GLY A 216 3.97 -24.66 2.89
C GLY A 216 4.40 -24.77 4.36
N LYS A 217 5.59 -24.26 4.71
CA LYS A 217 6.10 -24.22 6.10
C LYS A 217 5.35 -23.21 6.96
N GLN A 218 4.81 -22.17 6.34
CA GLN A 218 3.92 -21.20 6.99
C GLN A 218 2.57 -21.15 6.25
N PRO A 219 1.44 -21.45 6.92
CA PRO A 219 0.15 -21.63 6.25
C PRO A 219 -0.53 -20.32 5.81
N PHE A 220 0.06 -19.16 6.08
CA PHE A 220 -0.45 -17.83 5.73
C PHE A 220 0.67 -16.80 5.68
N PHE A 221 0.47 -15.69 4.98
CA PHE A 221 1.31 -14.49 5.10
C PHE A 221 0.60 -13.45 5.98
N PHE A 222 1.28 -12.91 6.99
CA PHE A 222 0.73 -11.87 7.87
C PHE A 222 1.51 -10.56 7.77
N SER A 223 0.78 -9.45 7.74
CA SER A 223 1.31 -8.10 7.96
C SER A 223 0.22 -7.23 8.56
N ASP A 224 0.54 -6.26 9.43
CA ASP A 224 -0.48 -5.42 10.09
C ASP A 224 -1.43 -4.72 9.09
N SER A 225 -0.91 -4.25 7.96
CA SER A 225 -1.67 -3.50 6.94
C SER A 225 -0.92 -3.49 5.61
N PHE A 226 -1.57 -3.09 4.51
CA PHE A 226 -0.92 -3.07 3.19
C PHE A 226 0.34 -2.19 3.15
N LYS A 227 0.35 -1.03 3.83
CA LYS A 227 1.52 -0.14 3.88
C LYS A 227 2.74 -0.81 4.52
N MET A 228 2.52 -1.78 5.43
CA MET A 228 3.57 -2.53 6.11
C MET A 228 4.11 -3.69 5.24
N ILE A 229 3.38 -4.05 4.17
CA ILE A 229 3.92 -4.87 3.08
C ILE A 229 4.73 -3.96 2.15
N SER A 230 4.10 -2.92 1.60
CA SER A 230 4.72 -1.97 0.68
C SER A 230 3.78 -0.79 0.38
N ARG A 231 4.34 0.42 0.24
CA ARG A 231 3.64 1.56 -0.41
C ARG A 231 3.80 1.53 -1.94
N ASN A 232 4.81 0.82 -2.45
CA ASN A 232 4.96 0.53 -3.87
C ASN A 232 3.89 -0.49 -4.30
N VAL A 233 2.96 -0.06 -5.16
CA VAL A 233 1.80 -0.85 -5.57
C VAL A 233 2.19 -2.08 -6.39
N ASP A 234 3.23 -2.00 -7.22
CA ASP A 234 3.69 -3.14 -8.01
C ASP A 234 4.27 -4.22 -7.09
N LYS A 235 5.16 -3.84 -6.16
CA LYS A 235 5.67 -4.74 -5.11
C LYS A 235 4.56 -5.32 -4.24
N LEU A 236 3.57 -4.51 -3.84
CA LEU A 236 2.41 -4.97 -3.07
C LEU A 236 1.65 -6.07 -3.83
N PHE A 237 1.24 -5.79 -5.07
CA PHE A 237 0.49 -6.77 -5.87
C PHE A 237 1.33 -8.01 -6.20
N LYS A 238 2.64 -7.86 -6.41
CA LYS A 238 3.56 -8.98 -6.58
C LYS A 238 3.57 -9.91 -5.37
N VAL A 239 3.72 -9.35 -4.17
CA VAL A 239 3.69 -10.12 -2.91
C VAL A 239 2.35 -10.82 -2.74
N LEU A 240 1.25 -10.09 -2.91
CA LEU A 240 -0.10 -10.67 -2.82
C LEU A 240 -0.27 -11.83 -3.81
N ASN A 241 0.17 -11.64 -5.06
CA ASN A 241 0.00 -12.65 -6.10
C ASN A 241 0.81 -13.90 -5.81
N ILE A 242 2.07 -13.77 -5.37
CA ILE A 242 2.91 -14.91 -4.97
C ILE A 242 2.23 -15.73 -3.87
N VAL A 243 1.80 -15.09 -2.79
CA VAL A 243 1.17 -15.78 -1.65
C VAL A 243 -0.12 -16.49 -2.06
N LEU A 244 -0.98 -15.80 -2.82
CA LEU A 244 -2.27 -16.34 -3.24
C LEU A 244 -2.11 -17.49 -4.25
N SER A 245 -1.10 -17.42 -5.13
CA SER A 245 -0.72 -18.53 -6.04
C SER A 245 -0.19 -19.76 -5.31
N SER A 246 0.36 -19.60 -4.10
CA SER A 246 0.78 -20.71 -3.23
C SER A 246 -0.36 -21.30 -2.39
N ASN A 247 -1.62 -20.96 -2.70
CA ASN A 247 -2.79 -21.41 -1.96
C ASN A 247 -2.77 -21.03 -0.46
N ALA A 248 -2.04 -19.96 -0.12
CA ALA A 248 -1.99 -19.40 1.23
C ALA A 248 -2.78 -18.08 1.27
N PRO A 249 -3.48 -17.75 2.38
CA PRO A 249 -4.10 -16.46 2.54
C PRO A 249 -3.07 -15.38 2.92
N VAL A 250 -3.30 -14.17 2.45
CA VAL A 250 -2.74 -12.94 3.01
C VAL A 250 -3.69 -12.43 4.09
N VAL A 251 -3.16 -12.16 5.27
CA VAL A 251 -3.93 -11.71 6.43
C VAL A 251 -3.35 -10.42 6.99
N THR A 252 -4.21 -9.42 7.16
CA THR A 252 -3.92 -8.22 7.95
C THR A 252 -4.80 -8.17 9.19
N VAL A 253 -4.63 -7.17 10.05
CA VAL A 253 -5.58 -7.00 11.17
C VAL A 253 -6.99 -6.67 10.68
N ASN A 254 -7.12 -6.17 9.44
CA ASN A 254 -8.36 -5.72 8.84
C ASN A 254 -8.92 -6.66 7.76
N TYR A 255 -8.07 -7.41 7.08
CA TYR A 255 -8.45 -8.20 5.92
C TYR A 255 -7.99 -9.64 6.01
N TYR A 256 -8.83 -10.54 5.49
CA TYR A 256 -8.44 -11.89 5.11
C TYR A 256 -8.60 -11.98 3.59
N ILE A 257 -7.58 -12.49 2.91
CA ILE A 257 -7.54 -12.54 1.44
C ILE A 257 -7.01 -13.91 1.03
N SER A 258 -7.81 -14.72 0.36
CA SER A 258 -7.39 -15.96 -0.30
C SER A 258 -7.94 -16.02 -1.71
N ASN A 259 -7.39 -16.89 -2.56
CA ASN A 259 -7.92 -17.12 -3.90
C ASN A 259 -9.31 -17.78 -3.83
N GLY A 260 -10.37 -16.97 -3.97
CA GLY A 260 -11.78 -17.38 -3.91
C GLY A 260 -12.54 -17.01 -2.64
N TYR A 261 -11.87 -16.38 -1.65
CA TYR A 261 -12.54 -15.87 -0.46
C TYR A 261 -11.84 -14.63 0.11
N VAL A 262 -12.62 -13.60 0.38
CA VAL A 262 -12.14 -12.39 1.06
C VAL A 262 -13.05 -12.04 2.23
N ALA A 263 -12.49 -11.46 3.29
CA ALA A 263 -13.24 -10.90 4.39
C ALA A 263 -12.65 -9.58 4.87
N LYS A 264 -13.53 -8.70 5.36
CA LYS A 264 -13.22 -7.37 5.84
C LYS A 264 -13.77 -7.18 7.24
N ARG A 265 -12.93 -6.66 8.14
CA ARG A 265 -13.33 -6.21 9.47
C ARG A 265 -14.38 -5.11 9.34
N SER A 266 -15.47 -5.20 10.10
CA SER A 266 -16.57 -4.23 10.04
C SER A 266 -16.12 -2.80 10.37
N ASN A 267 -15.27 -2.63 11.38
CA ASN A 267 -14.64 -1.37 11.74
C ASN A 267 -13.12 -1.51 11.56
N LEU A 268 -12.54 -0.86 10.55
CA LEU A 268 -11.11 -0.96 10.29
C LEU A 268 -10.32 -0.46 11.49
N LEU A 269 -9.30 -1.19 11.91
CA LEU A 269 -8.27 -0.72 12.82
C LEU A 269 -7.23 0.09 12.08
N ARG A 270 -6.66 1.06 12.77
CA ARG A 270 -5.60 1.91 12.25
C ARG A 270 -4.35 1.08 12.01
N PRO A 271 -3.68 1.24 10.85
CA PRO A 271 -2.34 0.71 10.63
C PRO A 271 -1.37 1.07 11.76
N ALA A 272 -0.58 0.12 12.23
CA ALA A 272 0.43 0.33 13.27
C ALA A 272 1.52 1.32 12.85
N HIS A 273 2.12 1.97 13.86
CA HIS A 273 3.40 2.65 13.71
C HIS A 273 4.54 1.88 14.35
N PHE A 274 4.27 1.12 15.41
CA PHE A 274 5.26 0.34 16.16
C PHE A 274 4.80 -1.11 16.30
N GLU A 275 5.77 -2.02 16.47
CA GLU A 275 5.50 -3.47 16.64
C GLU A 275 4.61 -3.76 17.85
N SER A 276 4.78 -3.01 18.95
CA SER A 276 3.92 -3.15 20.14
C SER A 276 2.44 -2.93 19.85
N GLU A 277 2.09 -2.00 18.94
CA GLU A 277 0.71 -1.80 18.52
C GLU A 277 0.17 -3.01 17.75
N VAL A 278 1.01 -3.75 17.03
CA VAL A 278 0.59 -4.92 16.25
C VAL A 278 0.11 -6.03 17.20
N ILE A 279 0.86 -6.26 18.29
CA ILE A 279 0.53 -7.28 19.30
C ILE A 279 -0.85 -7.01 19.92
N ASP A 280 -1.15 -5.77 20.27
CA ASP A 280 -2.45 -5.41 20.86
C ASP A 280 -3.60 -5.55 19.85
N LYS A 281 -3.36 -5.23 18.57
CA LYS A 281 -4.38 -5.35 17.51
C LYS A 281 -4.70 -6.80 17.15
N ILE A 282 -3.72 -7.68 17.19
CA ILE A 282 -3.93 -9.12 16.93
C ILE A 282 -4.89 -9.73 17.97
N LYS A 283 -4.89 -9.22 19.21
CA LYS A 283 -5.80 -9.66 20.28
C LYS A 283 -7.24 -9.20 20.03
N ASP A 284 -7.42 -8.09 19.33
CA ASP A 284 -8.75 -7.55 19.02
C ASP A 284 -9.39 -8.31 17.85
N VAL A 285 -10.30 -9.23 18.20
CA VAL A 285 -11.09 -10.01 17.24
C VAL A 285 -12.44 -9.37 16.90
N SER A 286 -12.71 -8.15 17.39
CA SER A 286 -13.97 -7.48 17.16
C SER A 286 -14.19 -7.19 15.67
N GLY A 287 -15.40 -7.47 15.19
CA GLY A 287 -15.77 -7.24 13.80
C GLY A 287 -15.15 -8.18 12.78
N LEU A 288 -14.38 -9.21 13.20
CA LEU A 288 -13.78 -10.20 12.32
C LEU A 288 -14.73 -11.37 12.00
N ARG A 289 -14.49 -12.03 10.86
CA ARG A 289 -15.10 -13.35 10.57
C ARG A 289 -14.33 -14.46 11.28
N LYS A 290 -14.99 -15.61 11.49
CA LYS A 290 -14.40 -16.75 12.21
C LYS A 290 -13.06 -17.21 11.61
N THR A 291 -12.98 -17.32 10.28
CA THR A 291 -11.75 -17.72 9.58
C THR A 291 -10.61 -16.74 9.78
N HIS A 292 -10.90 -15.45 9.72
CA HIS A 292 -9.93 -14.39 9.97
C HIS A 292 -9.46 -14.36 11.42
N ALA A 293 -10.39 -14.43 12.38
CA ALA A 293 -10.06 -14.46 13.80
C ALA A 293 -9.24 -15.70 14.20
N ALA A 294 -9.48 -16.85 13.56
CA ALA A 294 -8.69 -18.06 13.79
C ALA A 294 -7.22 -17.86 13.42
N ILE A 295 -6.93 -17.26 12.25
CA ILE A 295 -5.54 -17.00 11.85
C ILE A 295 -4.87 -15.98 12.77
N LEU A 296 -5.55 -14.89 13.14
CA LEU A 296 -4.94 -13.91 14.07
C LEU A 296 -4.60 -14.54 15.43
N LYS A 297 -5.40 -15.50 15.91
CA LYS A 297 -5.05 -16.27 17.12
C LYS A 297 -3.80 -17.13 16.92
N SER A 298 -3.62 -17.75 15.75
CA SER A 298 -2.40 -18.49 15.43
C SER A 298 -1.18 -17.58 15.34
N VAL A 299 -1.31 -16.38 14.73
CA VAL A 299 -0.26 -15.36 14.71
C VAL A 299 0.15 -14.98 16.13
N LYS A 300 -0.84 -14.75 17.00
CA LYS A 300 -0.59 -14.44 18.41
C LYS A 300 0.26 -15.52 19.10
N ALA A 301 -0.14 -16.78 18.96
CA ALA A 301 0.58 -17.91 19.56
C ALA A 301 2.04 -17.95 19.11
N SER A 302 2.30 -17.75 17.81
CA SER A 302 3.68 -17.74 17.27
C SER A 302 4.57 -16.57 17.73
N ILE A 303 3.99 -15.50 18.28
CA ILE A 303 4.74 -14.36 18.83
C ILE A 303 5.00 -14.53 20.33
N GLU A 304 4.18 -15.33 21.02
CA GLU A 304 4.29 -15.59 22.47
C GLU A 304 5.20 -16.79 22.80
N ASP A 305 5.50 -17.65 21.81
CA ASP A 305 6.46 -18.77 21.87
C ASP A 305 7.91 -18.34 21.57
#